data_AF-A0AA85KLI7-F1
#
_entry.id   AF-A0AA85KLI7-F1
#
_cell.length_a   1.000
_cell.length_b   1.000
_cell.length_c   1.000
_cell.angle_alpha   90.00
_cell.angle_beta   90.00
_cell.angle_gamma   90.00
#
_symmetry.space_group_name_H-M   'P 1'
#
loop_
_entity.id
_entity.type
_entity.pdbx_description
1 polymer ?
#
loop_
_entity_poly.entity_id
_entity_poly.type
_entity_poly.pdbx_seq_one_letter_code
_entity_poly.pdbx_strand_id
1 'polypeptide(L)'
;MAIKVLVDEGYVRHVVSQNVDGLHMRSGLKREKLSELHGNLFIEQCIACSHSVFRSFDVAETTSRSHHFTGRICPRCRSLHPFESSIASNVLRQAAEQFATSKYKTNVSIENLMLSYRHAARKLAKSFESIRRKAMQQRLNGIQNSSVVSNSEILTKAPLLRDVVVHFFERQPEMGLAEIYRIQSAIEAVHGRKSLKDAVTSTSKDCKLLNRGCKRPNDESTKYLIGSPWFKRMRPAMKTECEGISKSTGANDTPSLSSDPLETPAKLIIVIGSSLTVLRNYSFLWPYGLGRCDQKGSCKKLQRKPTPSNQEAESTPSSNPIENCRLVIINLQPTCKDGVADLVLRVPCDELFRAVMLDHLEIDVPQYDSKTDPLYSIAVSLSPEEECTRTRPDISFNSI
;
A
#
# COMPACT_ATOMS: atom_id res chain seq x y z
N MET A 1 3.82 -18.33 7.73
CA MET A 1 3.61 -19.19 6.55
C MET A 1 2.13 -19.53 6.29
N ALA A 2 1.31 -19.87 7.29
CA ALA A 2 -0.10 -20.25 7.10
C ALA A 2 -0.93 -19.32 6.19
N ILE A 3 -0.84 -17.99 6.38
CA ILE A 3 -1.55 -17.01 5.54
C ILE A 3 -1.17 -17.14 4.06
N LYS A 4 0.11 -17.34 3.74
CA LYS A 4 0.58 -17.53 2.36
C LYS A 4 -0.04 -18.79 1.75
N VAL A 5 -0.09 -19.89 2.51
CA VAL A 5 -0.70 -21.15 2.07
C VAL A 5 -2.19 -20.97 1.83
N LEU A 6 -2.93 -20.35 2.77
CA LEU A 6 -4.36 -20.06 2.58
C LEU A 6 -4.65 -19.20 1.35
N VAL A 7 -3.73 -18.32 0.99
CA VAL A 7 -3.82 -17.49 -0.22
C VAL A 7 -3.56 -18.31 -1.49
N ASP A 8 -2.60 -19.23 -1.46
CA ASP A 8 -2.27 -20.12 -2.58
C ASP A 8 -3.38 -21.15 -2.84
N GLU A 9 -3.92 -21.73 -1.78
CA GLU A 9 -5.05 -22.68 -1.79
C GLU A 9 -6.41 -22.01 -2.07
N GLY A 10 -6.44 -20.68 -2.21
CA GLY A 10 -7.64 -19.93 -2.62
C GLY A 10 -8.66 -19.65 -1.51
N TYR A 11 -8.39 -20.03 -0.26
CA TYR A 11 -9.22 -19.68 0.90
C TYR A 11 -9.22 -18.17 1.19
N VAL A 12 -8.09 -17.50 0.94
CA VAL A 12 -7.92 -16.06 1.18
C VAL A 12 -7.71 -15.33 -0.15
N ARG A 13 -8.67 -14.46 -0.52
CA ARG A 13 -8.58 -13.67 -1.76
C ARG A 13 -7.55 -12.54 -1.71
N HIS A 14 -7.32 -11.95 -0.53
CA HIS A 14 -6.46 -10.78 -0.36
C HIS A 14 -6.02 -10.59 1.09
N VAL A 15 -4.83 -10.04 1.28
CA VAL A 15 -4.26 -9.68 2.59
C VAL A 15 -4.04 -8.17 2.66
N VAL A 16 -4.58 -7.55 3.70
CA VAL A 16 -4.34 -6.14 4.02
C VAL A 16 -3.52 -6.08 5.30
N SER A 17 -2.30 -5.55 5.21
CA SER A 17 -1.36 -5.50 6.33
C SER A 17 -1.05 -4.05 6.73
N GLN A 18 -0.92 -3.83 8.04
CA GLN A 18 -0.40 -2.60 8.62
C GLN A 18 1.09 -2.69 8.93
N ASN A 19 1.66 -3.89 8.84
CA ASN A 19 3.05 -4.12 9.18
C ASN A 19 3.94 -3.56 8.07
N VAL A 20 5.11 -3.06 8.47
CA VAL A 20 6.15 -2.57 7.56
C VAL A 20 7.32 -3.56 7.44
N ASP A 21 7.31 -4.64 8.22
CA ASP A 21 8.37 -5.64 8.34
C ASP A 21 8.66 -6.42 7.05
N GLY A 22 7.83 -6.31 6.02
CA GLY A 22 7.98 -6.98 4.73
C GLY A 22 7.85 -8.51 4.76
N LEU A 23 7.47 -9.11 5.90
CA LEU A 23 7.45 -10.56 6.08
C LEU A 23 6.43 -11.26 5.16
N HIS A 24 5.32 -10.61 4.83
CA HIS A 24 4.36 -11.17 3.87
C HIS A 24 5.00 -11.36 2.48
N MET A 25 5.62 -10.32 1.94
CA MET A 25 6.31 -10.38 0.65
C MET A 25 7.45 -11.40 0.69
N ARG A 26 8.26 -11.37 1.75
CA ARG A 26 9.37 -12.32 1.96
C ARG A 26 8.93 -13.77 2.11
N SER A 27 7.72 -14.03 2.63
CA SER A 27 7.15 -15.38 2.72
C SER A 27 6.73 -15.99 1.37
N GLY A 28 6.84 -15.24 0.27
CA GLY A 28 6.37 -15.66 -1.05
C GLY A 28 4.92 -15.27 -1.33
N LEU A 29 4.26 -14.50 -0.46
CA LEU A 29 2.90 -14.05 -0.71
C LEU A 29 2.87 -13.06 -1.89
N LYS A 30 2.13 -13.43 -2.93
CA LYS A 30 2.09 -12.66 -4.18
C LYS A 30 1.63 -11.22 -3.93
N ARG A 31 2.42 -10.25 -4.43
CA ARG A 31 2.14 -8.82 -4.26
C ARG A 31 0.76 -8.42 -4.79
N GLU A 32 0.25 -9.12 -5.81
CA GLU A 32 -1.09 -8.87 -6.35
C GLU A 32 -2.22 -9.05 -5.33
N LYS A 33 -2.02 -9.97 -4.37
CA LYS A 33 -2.95 -10.31 -3.28
C LYS A 33 -2.56 -9.65 -1.94
N LEU A 34 -1.68 -8.66 -1.95
CA LEU A 34 -1.17 -7.97 -0.76
C LEU A 34 -1.38 -6.45 -0.87
N SER A 35 -1.81 -5.83 0.23
CA SER A 35 -1.80 -4.37 0.41
C SER A 35 -1.11 -4.01 1.71
N GLU A 36 0.04 -3.33 1.63
CA GLU A 36 0.85 -2.93 2.77
C GLU A 36 0.58 -1.46 3.09
N LEU A 37 -0.41 -1.17 3.94
CA LEU A 37 -1.00 0.17 4.08
C LEU A 37 -0.04 1.22 4.66
N HIS A 38 0.98 0.78 5.38
CA HIS A 38 1.95 1.66 6.05
C HIS A 38 3.33 1.62 5.39
N GLY A 39 3.46 0.96 4.23
CA GLY A 39 4.72 0.80 3.52
C GLY A 39 5.45 -0.48 3.88
N ASN A 40 6.71 -0.56 3.46
CA ASN A 40 7.58 -1.72 3.62
C ASN A 40 9.02 -1.23 3.78
N LEU A 41 9.74 -1.74 4.80
CA LEU A 41 11.11 -1.35 5.14
C LEU A 41 12.13 -1.66 4.02
N PHE A 42 11.79 -2.52 3.05
CA PHE A 42 12.67 -2.94 1.97
C PHE A 42 12.38 -2.24 0.64
N ILE A 43 11.48 -1.26 0.62
CA ILE A 43 11.04 -0.60 -0.62
C ILE A 43 11.38 0.89 -0.58
N GLU A 44 12.05 1.34 -1.64
CA GLU A 44 12.24 2.75 -1.97
C GLU A 44 11.47 3.09 -3.23
N GLN A 45 11.07 4.34 -3.42
CA GLN A 45 10.45 4.82 -4.65
C GLN A 45 11.15 6.06 -5.19
N CYS A 46 11.33 6.10 -6.51
CA CYS A 46 11.81 7.30 -7.19
C CYS A 46 10.74 8.39 -7.23
N ILE A 47 11.09 9.61 -6.81
CA ILE A 47 10.16 10.75 -6.87
C ILE A 47 9.90 11.27 -8.29
N ALA A 48 10.74 10.86 -9.27
CA ALA A 48 10.66 11.33 -10.65
C ALA A 48 9.86 10.38 -11.55
N CYS A 49 10.17 9.08 -11.51
CA CYS A 49 9.55 8.07 -12.38
C CYS A 49 8.63 7.08 -11.65
N SER A 50 8.42 7.26 -10.33
CA SER A 50 7.59 6.40 -9.48
C SER A 50 8.02 4.92 -9.40
N HIS A 51 9.17 4.56 -9.98
CA HIS A 51 9.67 3.19 -9.94
C HIS A 51 10.08 2.78 -8.53
N SER A 52 9.56 1.64 -8.08
CA SER A 52 9.90 1.01 -6.82
C SER A 52 11.19 0.20 -6.94
N VAL A 53 12.08 0.35 -5.97
CA VAL A 53 13.35 -0.38 -5.86
C VAL A 53 13.31 -1.18 -4.57
N PHE A 54 13.55 -2.49 -4.68
CA PHE A 54 13.63 -3.39 -3.54
C PHE A 54 15.07 -3.48 -3.05
N ARG A 55 15.27 -3.54 -1.74
CA ARG A 55 16.58 -3.62 -1.08
C ARG A 55 16.61 -4.80 -0.12
N SER A 56 17.78 -5.39 0.06
CA SER A 56 18.04 -6.44 1.04
C SER A 56 18.28 -5.91 2.45
N PHE A 57 18.06 -4.62 2.73
CA PHE A 57 18.27 -3.99 4.03
C PHE A 57 17.16 -2.97 4.34
N ASP A 58 17.01 -2.61 5.61
CA ASP A 58 16.05 -1.58 6.06
C ASP A 58 16.45 -0.21 5.51
N VAL A 59 15.63 0.36 4.64
CA VAL A 59 15.87 1.67 4.00
C VAL A 59 15.37 2.85 4.84
N ALA A 60 14.54 2.58 5.85
CA ALA A 60 13.75 3.55 6.59
C ALA A 60 14.25 3.82 8.01
N GLU A 61 15.21 3.06 8.54
CA GLU A 61 15.71 3.19 9.92
C GLU A 61 15.91 4.63 10.41
N THR A 62 16.66 5.44 9.65
CA THR A 62 16.98 6.83 10.02
C THR A 62 16.09 7.86 9.32
N THR A 63 14.98 7.39 8.73
CA THR A 63 13.94 8.26 8.14
C THR A 63 12.97 8.67 9.24
N SER A 64 12.26 9.76 9.00
CA SER A 64 11.26 10.24 9.94
C SER A 64 10.21 11.05 9.20
N ARG A 65 9.21 11.53 9.94
CA ARG A 65 8.15 12.37 9.40
C ARG A 65 8.72 13.49 8.50
N SER A 66 8.21 13.59 7.28
CA SER A 66 8.63 14.55 6.24
C SER A 66 10.10 14.43 5.79
N HIS A 67 10.80 13.37 6.19
CA HIS A 67 12.23 13.13 5.96
C HIS A 67 12.47 11.72 5.43
N HIS A 68 11.97 11.48 4.22
CA HIS A 68 11.98 10.16 3.60
C HIS A 68 13.13 9.91 2.62
N PHE A 69 13.89 10.94 2.24
CA PHE A 69 14.93 10.74 1.24
C PHE A 69 16.02 9.82 1.78
N THR A 70 16.39 8.84 0.97
CA THR A 70 17.39 7.83 1.35
C THR A 70 18.79 8.21 0.90
N GLY A 71 18.92 9.30 0.14
CA GLY A 71 20.20 9.81 -0.34
C GLY A 71 20.72 9.10 -1.59
N ARG A 72 19.87 8.35 -2.31
CA ARG A 72 20.24 7.53 -3.46
C ARG A 72 19.60 8.00 -4.76
N ILE A 73 20.19 7.59 -5.88
CA ILE A 73 19.70 7.90 -7.23
C ILE A 73 19.02 6.67 -7.83
N CYS A 74 17.88 6.87 -8.50
CA CYS A 74 17.10 5.79 -9.08
C CYS A 74 17.88 5.07 -10.21
N PRO A 75 18.09 3.74 -10.12
CA PRO A 75 18.83 2.98 -11.15
C PRO A 75 18.10 2.96 -12.51
N ARG A 76 16.76 2.98 -12.51
CA ARG A 76 15.98 3.09 -13.74
C ARG A 76 16.19 4.44 -14.42
N CYS A 77 16.18 5.54 -13.66
CA CYS A 77 16.49 6.87 -14.21
C CYS A 77 17.94 6.98 -14.67
N ARG A 78 18.91 6.34 -13.98
CA ARG A 78 20.31 6.28 -14.46
C ARG A 78 20.38 5.68 -15.87
N SER A 79 19.57 4.67 -16.13
CA SER A 79 19.53 3.97 -17.42
C SER A 79 18.78 4.77 -18.50
N LEU A 80 17.61 5.33 -18.17
CA LEU A 80 16.74 6.02 -19.14
C LEU A 80 17.11 7.49 -19.38
N HIS A 81 17.70 8.15 -18.38
CA HIS A 81 18.03 9.58 -18.39
C HIS A 81 19.44 9.80 -17.80
N PRO A 82 20.49 9.32 -18.49
CA PRO A 82 21.85 9.32 -17.95
C PRO A 82 22.40 10.74 -17.71
N PHE A 83 22.03 11.71 -18.54
CA PHE A 83 22.46 13.11 -18.39
C PHE A 83 21.91 13.74 -17.11
N GLU A 84 20.60 13.69 -16.92
CA GLU A 84 19.90 14.18 -15.73
C GLU A 84 20.37 13.47 -14.46
N SER A 85 20.55 12.15 -14.54
CA SER A 85 20.98 11.33 -13.41
C SER A 85 22.43 11.59 -13.03
N SER A 86 23.32 11.86 -13.99
CA SER A 86 24.71 12.25 -13.72
C SER A 86 24.79 13.61 -13.03
N ILE A 87 24.03 14.60 -13.51
CA ILE A 87 23.93 15.91 -12.84
C ILE A 87 23.43 15.75 -11.41
N ALA A 88 22.35 14.99 -11.21
CA ALA A 88 21.80 14.73 -9.88
C ALA A 88 22.82 14.07 -8.95
N SER A 89 23.52 13.04 -9.44
CA SER A 89 24.53 12.29 -8.67
C SER A 89 25.68 13.19 -8.24
N ASN A 90 26.22 14.00 -9.16
CA ASN A 90 27.34 14.90 -8.88
C ASN A 90 26.96 15.97 -7.85
N VAL A 91 25.82 16.63 -8.03
CA VAL A 91 25.35 17.67 -7.10
C VAL A 91 25.05 17.07 -5.73
N LEU A 92 24.42 15.90 -5.69
CA LEU A 92 24.10 15.21 -4.45
C LEU A 92 25.36 14.89 -3.65
N ARG A 93 26.36 14.27 -4.30
CA ARG A 93 27.64 13.92 -3.69
C ARG A 93 28.38 15.15 -3.18
N GLN A 94 28.59 16.17 -4.03
CA GLN A 94 29.31 17.38 -3.65
C GLN A 94 28.64 18.09 -2.47
N ALA A 95 27.31 18.25 -2.51
CA ALA A 95 26.59 18.90 -1.42
C ALA A 95 26.63 18.09 -0.12
N ALA A 96 26.61 16.75 -0.20
CA ALA A 96 26.71 15.88 0.96
C ALA A 96 28.10 15.94 1.60
N GLU A 97 29.17 15.81 0.82
CA GLU A 97 30.56 15.85 1.29
C GLU A 97 30.92 17.21 1.89
N GLN A 98 30.49 18.31 1.24
CA GLN A 98 30.67 19.67 1.76
C GLN A 98 29.93 19.88 3.09
N PHE A 99 28.68 19.42 3.18
CA PHE A 99 27.91 19.52 4.42
C PHE A 99 28.54 18.68 5.54
N ALA A 100 28.99 17.46 5.23
CA ALA A 100 29.64 16.59 6.20
C ALA A 100 30.93 17.21 6.74
N THR A 101 31.80 17.70 5.86
CA THR A 101 33.07 18.33 6.24
C THR A 101 32.85 19.61 7.05
N SER A 102 31.90 20.46 6.63
CA SER A 102 31.58 21.70 7.33
C SER A 102 31.01 21.45 8.73
N LYS A 103 30.15 20.44 8.88
CA LYS A 103 29.45 20.16 10.15
C LYS A 103 30.28 19.31 11.12
N TYR A 104 31.03 18.32 10.63
CA TYR A 104 31.69 17.30 11.44
C TYR A 104 33.23 17.38 11.41
N LYS A 105 33.82 18.33 10.66
CA LYS A 105 35.26 18.55 10.55
C LYS A 105 36.00 17.28 10.09
N THR A 106 37.12 16.92 10.71
CA THR A 106 38.02 15.85 10.26
C THR A 106 37.54 14.43 10.56
N ASN A 107 36.54 14.23 11.41
CA ASN A 107 36.05 12.90 11.82
C ASN A 107 34.65 12.61 11.29
N VAL A 108 34.52 12.53 9.96
CA VAL A 108 33.24 12.17 9.32
C VAL A 108 33.04 10.65 9.42
N SER A 109 32.15 10.22 10.32
CA SER A 109 31.70 8.83 10.36
C SER A 109 30.81 8.48 9.14
N ILE A 110 30.72 7.19 8.82
CA ILE A 110 29.83 6.69 7.74
C ILE A 110 28.38 7.13 8.00
N GLU A 111 27.92 7.05 9.25
CA GLU A 111 26.57 7.49 9.63
C GLU A 111 26.35 8.99 9.38
N ASN A 112 27.31 9.84 9.75
CA ASN A 112 27.23 11.29 9.52
C ASN A 112 27.26 11.62 8.02
N LEU A 113 28.02 10.87 7.22
CA LEU A 113 28.02 11.01 5.77
C LEU A 113 26.67 10.60 5.18
N MET A 114 26.12 9.45 5.58
CA MET A 114 24.79 8.99 5.19
C MET A 114 23.70 10.05 5.47
N LEU A 115 23.68 10.62 6.68
CA LEU A 115 22.74 11.69 7.05
C LEU A 115 22.94 12.95 6.20
N SER A 116 24.18 13.23 5.81
CA SER A 116 24.53 14.35 4.92
C SER A 116 23.98 14.15 3.50
N TYR A 117 24.03 12.92 2.96
CA TYR A 117 23.40 12.56 1.70
C TYR A 117 21.88 12.77 1.73
N ARG A 118 21.21 12.37 2.81
CA ARG A 118 19.76 12.61 2.99
C ARG A 118 19.42 14.09 3.07
N HIS A 119 20.26 14.88 3.76
CA HIS A 119 20.12 16.34 3.81
C HIS A 119 20.28 16.98 2.42
N ALA A 120 21.32 16.59 1.68
CA ALA A 120 21.58 17.06 0.32
C ALA A 120 20.45 16.69 -0.64
N ALA A 121 19.91 15.46 -0.55
CA ALA A 121 18.78 15.01 -1.34
C ALA A 121 17.54 15.92 -1.16
N ARG A 122 17.22 16.33 0.07
CA ARG A 122 16.12 17.28 0.33
C ARG A 122 16.29 18.62 -0.36
N LYS A 123 17.51 19.15 -0.39
CA LYS A 123 17.83 20.40 -1.07
C LYS A 123 17.74 20.22 -2.59
N LEU A 124 18.35 19.15 -3.10
CA LEU A 124 18.36 18.82 -4.52
C LEU A 124 16.95 18.62 -5.07
N ALA A 125 16.06 17.92 -4.35
CA ALA A 125 14.68 17.71 -4.78
C ALA A 125 13.93 19.02 -5.11
N LYS A 126 14.27 20.12 -4.42
CA LYS A 126 13.65 21.44 -4.64
C LYS A 126 14.34 22.25 -5.74
N SER A 127 15.64 22.09 -5.93
CA SER A 127 16.45 22.91 -6.85
C SER A 127 16.76 22.24 -8.19
N PHE A 128 16.50 20.94 -8.33
CA PHE A 128 16.93 20.12 -9.46
C PHE A 128 16.54 20.68 -10.82
N GLU A 129 15.30 21.13 -11.00
CA GLU A 129 14.83 21.64 -12.28
C GLU A 129 15.61 22.89 -12.74
N SER A 130 15.97 23.79 -11.81
CA SER A 130 16.82 24.95 -12.12
C SER A 130 18.24 24.54 -12.48
N ILE A 131 18.81 23.59 -11.74
CA ILE A 131 20.15 23.04 -11.97
C ILE A 131 20.21 22.38 -13.35
N ARG A 132 19.22 21.53 -13.67
CA ARG A 132 19.09 20.84 -14.95
C ARG A 132 19.04 21.81 -16.12
N ARG A 133 18.23 22.87 -16.04
CA ARG A 133 18.15 23.91 -17.09
C ARG A 133 19.48 24.60 -17.32
N LYS A 134 20.19 24.99 -16.25
CA LYS A 134 21.52 25.62 -16.36
C LYS A 134 22.53 24.69 -17.04
N ALA A 135 22.57 23.42 -16.64
CA ALA A 135 23.45 22.43 -17.24
C ALA A 135 23.10 22.17 -18.72
N MET A 136 21.81 22.15 -19.07
CA MET A 136 21.36 21.98 -20.45
C MET A 136 21.73 23.19 -21.33
N GLN A 137 21.59 24.42 -20.83
CA GLN A 137 22.01 25.63 -21.55
C GLN A 137 23.52 25.65 -21.81
N GLN A 138 24.32 25.27 -20.81
CA GLN A 138 25.78 25.15 -20.97
C GLN A 138 26.15 24.10 -22.02
N ARG A 139 25.43 22.97 -22.05
CA ARG A 139 25.64 21.92 -23.06
C ARG A 139 25.30 22.39 -24.47
N LEU A 140 24.21 23.14 -24.64
CA LEU A 140 23.81 23.69 -25.94
C LEU A 140 24.80 24.75 -26.45
N ASN A 141 25.31 25.60 -25.56
CA ASN A 141 26.31 26.61 -25.93
C ASN A 141 27.66 26.00 -26.35
N GLY A 142 27.94 24.74 -25.97
CA GLY A 142 29.16 24.02 -26.33
C GLY A 142 29.06 23.14 -27.59
N ILE A 143 27.88 22.99 -28.20
CA ILE A 143 27.66 22.14 -29.37
C ILE A 143 27.34 23.03 -30.58
N GLN A 144 28.29 23.21 -31.50
CA GLN A 144 28.10 24.01 -32.72
C GLN A 144 27.30 23.33 -33.84
N ASN A 145 26.79 22.10 -33.69
CA ASN A 145 26.00 21.46 -34.74
C ASN A 145 24.75 20.76 -34.19
N SER A 146 23.60 21.17 -34.73
CA SER A 146 22.26 20.73 -34.39
C SER A 146 22.02 19.28 -34.83
N SER A 147 21.90 18.38 -33.87
CA SER A 147 21.05 17.19 -34.03
C SER A 147 19.96 17.25 -32.96
N VAL A 148 18.73 17.28 -33.43
CA VAL A 148 17.52 17.35 -32.61
C VAL A 148 17.46 16.10 -31.73
N VAL A 149 17.62 16.29 -30.42
CA VAL A 149 17.50 15.21 -29.45
C VAL A 149 16.04 14.74 -29.44
N SER A 150 15.84 13.47 -29.78
CA SER A 150 14.55 12.79 -29.84
C SER A 150 13.75 12.92 -28.55
N ASN A 151 12.42 12.99 -28.68
CA ASN A 151 11.39 13.11 -27.64
C ASN A 151 11.39 11.96 -26.58
N SER A 152 12.46 11.77 -25.82
CA SER A 152 12.36 11.08 -24.52
C SER A 152 11.86 12.09 -23.50
N GLU A 153 10.81 11.77 -22.74
CA GLU A 153 10.30 12.63 -21.69
C GLU A 153 11.42 13.09 -20.75
N ILE A 154 11.66 14.39 -20.69
CA ILE A 154 12.71 14.97 -19.87
C ILE A 154 12.31 14.86 -18.39
N LEU A 155 13.23 14.45 -17.51
CA LEU A 155 12.96 14.42 -16.07
C LEU A 155 12.83 15.86 -15.52
N THR A 156 11.62 16.20 -15.09
CA THR A 156 11.30 17.48 -14.41
C THR A 156 11.56 17.44 -12.90
N LYS A 157 11.68 16.23 -12.33
CA LYS A 157 11.98 16.00 -10.91
C LYS A 157 13.33 15.27 -10.78
N ALA A 158 14.01 15.49 -9.67
CA ALA A 158 15.26 14.82 -9.37
C ALA A 158 15.03 13.29 -9.30
N PRO A 159 15.87 12.45 -9.90
CA PRO A 159 15.77 10.99 -9.83
C PRO A 159 16.19 10.44 -8.46
N LEU A 160 15.68 11.01 -7.37
CA LEU A 160 16.00 10.67 -6.00
C LEU A 160 15.07 9.58 -5.47
N LEU A 161 15.64 8.64 -4.73
CA LEU A 161 14.90 7.62 -3.99
C LEU A 161 14.47 8.14 -2.61
N ARG A 162 13.28 7.69 -2.19
CA ARG A 162 12.74 7.88 -0.84
C ARG A 162 12.13 6.58 -0.32
N ASP A 163 12.09 6.38 0.99
CA ASP A 163 11.34 5.27 1.56
C ASP A 163 9.83 5.45 1.35
N VAL A 164 9.10 4.36 1.57
CA VAL A 164 7.63 4.31 1.45
C VAL A 164 6.94 4.11 2.81
N VAL A 165 7.68 4.19 3.93
CA VAL A 165 7.12 3.99 5.26
C VAL A 165 6.28 5.20 5.65
N VAL A 166 5.10 4.95 6.18
CA VAL A 166 4.27 6.00 6.77
C VAL A 166 4.63 6.15 8.24
N HIS A 167 5.23 7.28 8.60
CA HIS A 167 5.57 7.58 10.00
C HIS A 167 4.36 8.02 10.81
N PHE A 168 4.48 7.91 12.14
CA PHE A 168 3.43 8.34 13.06
C PHE A 168 3.09 9.84 12.85
N PHE A 169 1.79 10.18 12.85
CA PHE A 169 1.21 11.48 12.48
C PHE A 169 1.29 11.91 11.00
N GLU A 170 1.84 11.11 10.11
CA GLU A 170 1.75 11.37 8.67
C GLU A 170 0.35 11.05 8.14
N ARG A 171 -0.11 11.86 7.18
CA ARG A 171 -1.40 11.61 6.52
C ARG A 171 -1.24 10.46 5.53
N GLN A 172 -2.05 9.43 5.71
CA GLN A 172 -2.12 8.24 4.87
C GLN A 172 -3.09 8.45 3.70
N PRO A 173 -2.76 7.93 2.52
CA PRO A 173 -1.58 8.34 1.75
C PRO A 173 -1.84 9.54 0.83
N GLU A 174 -0.75 10.17 0.39
CA GLU A 174 -0.78 11.22 -0.62
C GLU A 174 -1.02 10.63 -2.03
N MET A 175 -1.57 11.42 -2.95
CA MET A 175 -2.07 10.96 -4.26
C MET A 175 -1.03 10.26 -5.16
N GLY A 176 0.27 10.31 -4.84
CA GLY A 176 1.34 9.65 -5.60
C GLY A 176 1.85 8.33 -5.01
N LEU A 177 1.34 7.90 -3.85
CA LEU A 177 1.83 6.69 -3.15
C LEU A 177 0.80 5.56 -3.09
N ALA A 178 -0.40 5.79 -3.61
CA ALA A 178 -1.54 4.86 -3.53
C ALA A 178 -1.23 3.48 -4.14
N GLU A 179 -0.48 3.45 -5.24
CA GLU A 179 -0.08 2.22 -5.93
C GLU A 179 0.86 1.36 -5.06
N ILE A 180 1.78 1.97 -4.31
CA ILE A 180 2.72 1.24 -3.44
C ILE A 180 1.95 0.48 -2.34
N TYR A 181 1.00 1.18 -1.71
CA TYR A 181 0.17 0.61 -0.65
C TYR A 181 -0.94 -0.30 -1.19
N ARG A 182 -1.09 -0.37 -2.52
CA ARG A 182 -2.11 -1.14 -3.25
C ARG A 182 -3.51 -0.95 -2.67
N ILE A 183 -3.87 0.30 -2.39
CA ILE A 183 -5.15 0.58 -1.71
C ILE A 183 -6.34 0.29 -2.61
N GLN A 184 -6.20 0.50 -3.93
CA GLN A 184 -7.22 0.07 -4.87
C GLN A 184 -7.50 -1.43 -4.72
N SER A 185 -6.47 -2.28 -4.72
CA SER A 185 -6.64 -3.72 -4.53
C SER A 185 -7.28 -4.08 -3.19
N ALA A 186 -6.95 -3.36 -2.11
CA ALA A 186 -7.62 -3.55 -0.82
C ALA A 186 -9.11 -3.19 -0.88
N ILE A 187 -9.47 -2.09 -1.55
CA ILE A 187 -10.86 -1.68 -1.70
C ILE A 187 -11.62 -2.67 -2.58
N GLU A 188 -11.03 -3.12 -3.70
CA GLU A 188 -11.60 -4.16 -4.56
C GLU A 188 -11.79 -5.47 -3.81
N ALA A 189 -10.84 -5.85 -2.95
CA ALA A 189 -10.95 -7.02 -2.10
C ALA A 189 -12.11 -6.96 -1.10
N VAL A 190 -12.44 -5.77 -0.60
CA VAL A 190 -13.50 -5.58 0.39
C VAL A 190 -14.87 -5.37 -0.27
N HIS A 191 -14.96 -4.50 -1.27
CA HIS A 191 -16.25 -4.02 -1.82
C HIS A 191 -16.59 -4.62 -3.19
N GLY A 192 -15.64 -5.30 -3.82
CA GLY A 192 -15.75 -5.78 -5.19
C GLY A 192 -15.41 -4.72 -6.23
N ARG A 193 -14.88 -5.14 -7.37
CA ARG A 193 -14.45 -4.26 -8.47
C ARG A 193 -15.59 -3.45 -9.05
N LYS A 194 -16.76 -4.07 -9.22
CA LYS A 194 -17.95 -3.39 -9.76
C LYS A 194 -18.32 -2.18 -8.89
N SER A 195 -18.43 -2.38 -7.59
CA SER A 195 -18.78 -1.32 -6.63
C SER A 195 -17.75 -0.19 -6.65
N LEU A 196 -16.46 -0.51 -6.77
CA LEU A 196 -15.42 0.51 -6.89
C LEU A 196 -15.50 1.28 -8.21
N LYS A 197 -15.67 0.60 -9.35
CA LYS A 197 -15.83 1.23 -10.68
C LYS A 197 -17.02 2.19 -10.68
N ASP A 198 -18.16 1.75 -10.13
CA ASP A 198 -19.36 2.57 -9.98
C ASP A 198 -19.09 3.80 -9.08
N ALA A 199 -18.36 3.62 -7.96
CA ALA A 199 -18.00 4.71 -7.07
C ALA A 199 -17.04 5.74 -7.71
N VAL A 200 -16.05 5.27 -8.49
CA VAL A 200 -15.06 6.13 -9.16
C VAL A 200 -15.70 6.95 -10.29
N THR A 201 -16.62 6.34 -11.04
CA THR A 201 -17.32 6.97 -12.17
C THR A 201 -18.42 7.94 -11.72
N SER A 202 -19.03 7.72 -10.55
CA SER A 202 -20.07 8.60 -10.00
C SER A 202 -19.59 10.06 -9.80
N THR A 203 -20.41 11.04 -10.21
CA THR A 203 -20.10 12.47 -10.02
C THR A 203 -20.84 13.06 -8.81
N SER A 204 -20.33 14.19 -8.28
CA SER A 204 -20.94 14.87 -7.13
C SER A 204 -22.35 15.42 -7.41
N LYS A 205 -22.79 15.49 -8.68
CA LYS A 205 -24.13 15.90 -9.08
C LYS A 205 -25.15 14.75 -9.01
N ASP A 206 -24.69 13.50 -9.16
CA ASP A 206 -25.55 12.30 -9.09
C ASP A 206 -26.04 12.00 -7.67
N CYS A 207 -25.33 12.48 -6.64
CA CYS A 207 -25.77 12.36 -5.25
C CYS A 207 -27.06 13.14 -4.93
N LYS A 208 -27.44 14.17 -5.73
CA LYS A 208 -28.67 14.95 -5.49
C LYS A 208 -29.91 14.40 -6.22
N LEU A 209 -29.72 13.63 -7.29
CA LEU A 209 -30.82 13.12 -8.14
C LEU A 209 -31.37 11.74 -7.72
N LEU A 210 -30.69 11.02 -6.82
CA LEU A 210 -31.07 9.66 -6.41
C LEU A 210 -32.06 9.60 -5.24
N ASN A 211 -32.80 10.68 -4.97
CA ASN A 211 -33.76 10.75 -3.85
C ASN A 211 -35.17 10.23 -4.16
N ARG A 212 -35.40 9.56 -5.29
CA ARG A 212 -36.67 8.86 -5.54
C ARG A 212 -36.46 7.53 -6.26
N GLY A 213 -36.61 6.44 -5.51
CA GLY A 213 -37.17 5.20 -6.05
C GLY A 213 -36.27 4.28 -6.88
N CYS A 214 -35.06 3.95 -6.41
CA CYS A 214 -34.34 2.78 -6.93
C CYS A 214 -33.90 1.86 -5.78
N LYS A 215 -34.55 0.68 -5.70
CA LYS A 215 -34.15 -0.44 -4.85
C LYS A 215 -32.90 -1.10 -5.44
N ARG A 216 -31.80 -1.22 -4.70
CA ARG A 216 -30.78 -2.29 -4.81
C ARG A 216 -29.73 -2.23 -3.67
N PRO A 217 -29.30 -3.38 -3.11
CA PRO A 217 -28.42 -3.46 -1.93
C PRO A 217 -26.97 -2.96 -2.14
N ASN A 218 -26.45 -2.96 -3.38
CA ASN A 218 -25.08 -2.48 -3.65
C ASN A 218 -24.91 -0.95 -3.49
N ASP A 219 -26.01 -0.19 -3.56
CA ASP A 219 -25.99 1.27 -3.55
C ASP A 219 -25.51 1.85 -2.20
N GLU A 220 -25.76 1.18 -1.07
CA GLU A 220 -25.30 1.66 0.25
C GLU A 220 -23.79 1.54 0.45
N SER A 221 -23.17 0.46 -0.05
CA SER A 221 -21.71 0.27 0.02
C SER A 221 -20.97 1.31 -0.82
N THR A 222 -21.46 1.56 -2.05
CA THR A 222 -20.95 2.58 -2.97
C THR A 222 -21.15 3.98 -2.38
N LYS A 223 -22.31 4.29 -1.78
CA LYS A 223 -22.56 5.56 -1.08
C LYS A 223 -21.63 5.76 0.12
N TYR A 224 -21.31 4.72 0.87
CA TYR A 224 -20.39 4.79 2.01
C TYR A 224 -18.95 5.09 1.57
N LEU A 225 -18.48 4.42 0.51
CA LEU A 225 -17.20 4.73 -0.13
C LEU A 225 -17.15 6.16 -0.65
N ILE A 226 -18.15 6.57 -1.46
CA ILE A 226 -18.27 7.94 -2.00
C ILE A 226 -18.32 8.98 -0.88
N GLY A 227 -18.98 8.66 0.23
CA GLY A 227 -19.13 9.54 1.40
C GLY A 227 -17.81 9.79 2.15
N SER A 228 -16.83 8.90 2.04
CA SER A 228 -15.56 9.00 2.75
C SER A 228 -14.75 10.23 2.28
N PRO A 229 -14.36 11.15 3.20
CA PRO A 229 -13.50 12.28 2.86
C PRO A 229 -12.17 11.86 2.25
N TRP A 230 -11.65 10.68 2.64
CA TRP A 230 -10.44 10.12 2.05
C TRP A 230 -10.67 9.72 0.59
N PHE A 231 -11.73 8.96 0.31
CA PHE A 231 -12.04 8.47 -1.03
C PHE A 231 -12.26 9.62 -2.02
N LYS A 232 -12.97 10.68 -1.60
CA LYS A 232 -13.15 11.89 -2.41
C LYS A 232 -11.84 12.54 -2.85
N ARG A 233 -10.82 12.55 -1.98
CA ARG A 233 -9.48 13.07 -2.30
C ARG A 233 -8.70 12.16 -3.23
N MET A 234 -8.87 10.84 -3.11
CA MET A 234 -8.08 9.84 -3.83
C MET A 234 -8.68 9.42 -5.17
N ARG A 235 -9.98 9.69 -5.37
CA ARG A 235 -10.70 9.38 -6.61
C ARG A 235 -9.98 9.83 -7.90
N PRO A 236 -9.34 11.02 -7.98
CA PRO A 236 -8.59 11.41 -9.19
C PRO A 236 -7.45 10.44 -9.52
N ALA A 237 -6.68 9.97 -8.53
CA ALA A 237 -5.60 9.01 -8.73
C ALA A 237 -6.13 7.67 -9.26
N MET A 238 -7.26 7.20 -8.71
CA MET A 238 -7.91 5.96 -9.16
C MET A 238 -8.47 6.04 -10.58
N LYS A 239 -8.88 7.23 -11.06
CA LYS A 239 -9.30 7.42 -12.46
C LYS A 239 -8.16 7.23 -13.44
N THR A 240 -7.01 7.84 -13.15
CA THR A 240 -5.81 7.76 -14.01
C THR A 240 -5.31 6.31 -14.16
N GLU A 241 -5.38 5.52 -13.10
CA GLU A 241 -5.01 4.08 -13.13
C GLU A 241 -5.99 3.24 -13.97
N CYS A 242 -7.30 3.53 -13.91
CA CYS A 242 -8.31 2.82 -14.71
C CYS A 242 -8.22 3.14 -16.21
N GLU A 243 -7.80 4.35 -16.59
CA GLU A 243 -7.60 4.76 -17.99
C GLU A 243 -6.30 4.20 -18.61
N GLY A 244 -5.34 3.76 -17.79
CA GLY A 244 -4.10 3.12 -18.25
C GLY A 244 -4.30 1.65 -18.66
N ILE A 245 -5.21 0.95 -18.00
CA ILE A 245 -5.48 -0.48 -18.24
C ILE A 245 -6.15 -0.69 -19.60
N SER A 246 -7.04 0.22 -20.02
CA SER A 246 -7.78 0.14 -21.29
C SER A 246 -6.92 0.33 -22.55
N LYS A 247 -5.63 0.65 -22.43
CA LYS A 247 -4.71 0.79 -23.58
C LYS A 247 -3.80 -0.42 -23.82
N SER A 248 -3.87 -1.48 -23.00
CA SER A 248 -2.90 -2.62 -23.08
C SER A 248 -3.49 -4.00 -23.38
N THR A 249 -4.82 -4.14 -23.50
CA THR A 249 -5.44 -5.43 -23.87
C THR A 249 -5.91 -5.40 -25.31
N GLY A 250 -5.06 -5.87 -26.23
CA GLY A 250 -5.48 -6.33 -27.54
C GLY A 250 -6.47 -7.49 -27.38
N ALA A 251 -7.64 -7.34 -27.98
CA ALA A 251 -8.77 -8.25 -27.87
C ALA A 251 -8.41 -9.68 -28.32
N ASN A 252 -8.74 -10.65 -27.47
CA ASN A 252 -9.10 -12.02 -27.84
C ASN A 252 -9.84 -12.66 -26.64
N ASP A 253 -11.07 -12.22 -26.40
CA ASP A 253 -11.91 -12.76 -25.32
C ASP A 253 -12.82 -13.88 -25.86
N THR A 254 -12.49 -15.10 -25.46
CA THR A 254 -13.44 -16.22 -25.39
C THR A 254 -14.01 -16.19 -23.96
N PRO A 255 -15.33 -16.21 -23.73
CA PRO A 255 -15.87 -16.04 -22.38
C PRO A 255 -15.70 -17.32 -21.56
N SER A 256 -14.68 -17.38 -20.71
CA SER A 256 -14.60 -18.39 -19.65
C SER A 256 -15.57 -18.03 -18.52
N LEU A 257 -16.58 -18.87 -18.32
CA LEU A 257 -17.63 -18.76 -17.31
C LEU A 257 -17.12 -19.10 -15.90
N SER A 258 -16.09 -18.42 -15.40
CA SER A 258 -15.71 -18.43 -13.99
C SER A 258 -15.76 -16.99 -13.47
N SER A 259 -16.76 -16.66 -12.66
CA SER A 259 -16.87 -15.31 -12.09
C SER A 259 -15.69 -15.04 -11.17
N ASP A 260 -14.86 -14.05 -11.52
CA ASP A 260 -13.73 -13.63 -10.72
C ASP A 260 -14.18 -13.26 -9.28
N PRO A 261 -13.62 -13.87 -8.22
CA PRO A 261 -14.00 -13.60 -6.83
C PRO A 261 -13.97 -12.11 -6.46
N LEU A 262 -13.10 -11.33 -7.12
CA LEU A 262 -12.97 -9.89 -6.89
C LEU A 262 -14.13 -9.06 -7.46
N GLU A 263 -15.02 -9.62 -8.28
CA GLU A 263 -16.22 -8.92 -8.75
C GLU A 263 -17.25 -8.71 -7.63
N THR A 264 -17.24 -9.58 -6.61
CA THR A 264 -18.18 -9.54 -5.49
C THR A 264 -17.55 -8.94 -4.23
N PRO A 265 -18.34 -8.32 -3.33
CA PRO A 265 -17.86 -7.89 -2.02
C PRO A 265 -17.37 -9.06 -1.15
N ALA A 266 -16.52 -8.77 -0.17
CA ALA A 266 -16.11 -9.75 0.82
C ALA A 266 -17.30 -10.17 1.69
N LYS A 267 -17.43 -11.48 1.93
CA LYS A 267 -18.42 -12.06 2.86
C LYS A 267 -17.86 -12.32 4.25
N LEU A 268 -16.53 -12.35 4.39
CA LEU A 268 -15.81 -12.60 5.64
C LEU A 268 -14.55 -11.74 5.68
N ILE A 269 -14.36 -11.04 6.80
CA ILE A 269 -13.13 -10.34 7.15
C ILE A 269 -12.60 -10.93 8.44
N ILE A 270 -11.32 -11.30 8.43
CA ILE A 270 -10.61 -11.81 9.60
C ILE A 270 -9.51 -10.81 9.95
N VAL A 271 -9.57 -10.26 11.17
CA VAL A 271 -8.54 -9.38 11.73
C VAL A 271 -7.62 -10.21 12.60
N ILE A 272 -6.31 -10.13 12.35
CA ILE A 272 -5.30 -10.92 13.06
C ILE A 272 -4.29 -9.96 13.67
N GLY A 273 -4.05 -10.08 14.97
CA GLY A 273 -2.93 -9.41 15.66
C GLY A 273 -2.93 -7.88 15.57
N SER A 274 -4.10 -7.25 15.40
CA SER A 274 -4.22 -5.79 15.33
C SER A 274 -5.20 -5.24 16.37
N SER A 275 -4.79 -4.17 17.06
CA SER A 275 -5.66 -3.41 17.95
C SER A 275 -6.70 -2.57 17.21
N LEU A 276 -6.57 -2.43 15.88
CA LEU A 276 -7.40 -1.59 14.99
C LEU A 276 -7.43 -0.09 15.33
N THR A 277 -6.58 0.37 16.25
CA THR A 277 -6.53 1.76 16.72
C THR A 277 -6.19 2.75 15.60
N VAL A 278 -5.35 2.34 14.65
CA VAL A 278 -5.02 3.12 13.45
C VAL A 278 -6.03 2.84 12.32
N LEU A 279 -6.40 1.57 12.11
CA LEU A 279 -7.33 1.14 11.05
C LEU A 279 -8.76 1.69 11.21
N ARG A 280 -9.14 2.19 12.39
CA ARG A 280 -10.41 2.92 12.58
C ARG A 280 -10.55 4.14 11.65
N ASN A 281 -9.43 4.70 11.19
CA ASN A 281 -9.42 5.85 10.28
C ASN A 281 -9.55 5.43 8.80
N TYR A 282 -9.52 4.13 8.51
CA TYR A 282 -9.65 3.56 7.17
C TYR A 282 -11.08 3.11 6.91
N SER A 283 -12.04 4.02 7.00
CA SER A 283 -13.45 3.71 6.78
C SER A 283 -13.70 3.00 5.44
N PHE A 284 -12.94 3.37 4.41
CA PHE A 284 -13.04 2.79 3.08
C PHE A 284 -12.61 1.31 2.99
N LEU A 285 -11.95 0.75 4.01
CA LEU A 285 -11.59 -0.67 4.09
C LEU A 285 -12.62 -1.51 4.85
N TRP A 286 -13.76 -0.93 5.22
CA TRP A 286 -14.82 -1.64 5.92
C TRP A 286 -16.09 -1.63 5.08
N PRO A 287 -16.73 -2.80 4.89
CA PRO A 287 -18.09 -2.86 4.37
C PRO A 287 -19.05 -2.03 5.21
N TYR A 288 -20.21 -1.73 4.62
CA TYR A 288 -21.29 -1.07 5.36
C TYR A 288 -21.63 -1.83 6.65
N GLY A 289 -21.90 -1.09 7.73
CA GLY A 289 -22.11 -1.66 9.07
C GLY A 289 -20.84 -1.90 9.89
N LEU A 290 -19.72 -2.30 9.27
CA LEU A 290 -18.46 -2.61 9.97
C LEU A 290 -17.53 -1.40 10.17
N GLY A 291 -17.83 -0.27 9.54
CA GLY A 291 -16.99 0.93 9.60
C GLY A 291 -16.95 1.64 10.96
N ARG A 292 -17.92 1.41 11.86
CA ARG A 292 -17.98 2.08 13.18
C ARG A 292 -17.15 1.30 14.22
N CYS A 293 -16.46 2.01 15.11
CA CYS A 293 -15.94 1.41 16.35
C CYS A 293 -17.03 1.55 17.43
N ASP A 294 -16.99 0.67 18.43
CA ASP A 294 -17.88 0.76 19.58
C ASP A 294 -17.61 2.06 20.36
N GLN A 295 -18.63 2.89 20.53
CA GLN A 295 -18.53 4.08 21.38
C GLN A 295 -18.75 3.61 22.81
N LYS A 296 -17.68 3.46 23.60
CA LYS A 296 -17.79 3.38 25.06
C LYS A 296 -18.51 4.64 25.56
N GLY A 297 -19.84 4.57 25.72
CA GLY A 297 -20.66 5.71 26.15
C GLY A 297 -22.16 5.70 25.84
N SER A 298 -22.73 4.76 25.07
CA SER A 298 -24.20 4.67 24.95
C SER A 298 -24.66 3.23 24.74
N CYS A 299 -24.70 2.49 25.85
CA CYS A 299 -25.39 1.21 25.88
C CYS A 299 -26.90 1.47 26.01
N LYS A 300 -27.58 1.75 24.89
CA LYS A 300 -28.97 1.30 24.75
C LYS A 300 -28.93 -0.02 23.99
N LYS A 301 -28.71 -1.11 24.73
CA LYS A 301 -29.05 -2.45 24.25
C LYS A 301 -30.52 -2.39 23.81
N LEU A 302 -30.78 -2.49 22.51
CA LEU A 302 -32.03 -3.09 22.04
C LEU A 302 -31.97 -4.57 22.42
N GLN A 303 -32.26 -4.87 23.69
CA GLN A 303 -32.60 -6.21 24.11
C GLN A 303 -33.89 -6.58 23.37
N ARG A 304 -33.81 -7.45 22.36
CA ARG A 304 -35.00 -8.21 21.96
C ARG A 304 -35.30 -9.16 23.12
N LYS A 305 -36.17 -8.74 24.03
CA LYS A 305 -36.82 -9.67 24.97
C LYS A 305 -37.73 -10.61 24.16
N PRO A 306 -37.74 -11.91 24.44
CA PRO A 306 -38.77 -12.79 23.93
C PRO A 306 -40.04 -12.57 24.77
N THR A 307 -41.12 -12.13 24.14
CA THR A 307 -42.46 -12.14 24.74
C THR A 307 -43.28 -13.20 24.02
N PRO A 308 -43.94 -14.13 24.74
CA PRO A 308 -44.81 -15.11 24.11
C PRO A 308 -46.19 -14.49 23.91
N SER A 309 -46.66 -14.42 22.67
CA SER A 309 -48.08 -14.24 22.40
C SER A 309 -48.43 -14.92 21.09
N ASN A 310 -49.24 -15.97 21.22
CA ASN A 310 -49.95 -16.64 20.14
C ASN A 310 -50.66 -15.62 19.26
N GLN A 311 -50.41 -15.68 17.95
CA GLN A 311 -51.40 -15.44 16.91
C GLN A 311 -50.81 -15.90 15.58
N GLU A 312 -51.45 -16.92 15.02
CA GLU A 312 -51.22 -17.40 13.65
C GLU A 312 -51.54 -16.27 12.68
N ALA A 313 -50.52 -15.83 11.95
CA ALA A 313 -50.69 -15.03 10.75
C ALA A 313 -49.68 -15.54 9.72
N GLU A 314 -50.19 -16.29 8.74
CA GLU A 314 -49.45 -16.68 7.54
C GLU A 314 -48.85 -15.42 6.89
N SER A 315 -47.52 -15.35 6.90
CA SER A 315 -46.78 -14.44 6.04
C SER A 315 -45.75 -15.26 5.27
N THR A 316 -45.96 -15.29 3.96
CA THR A 316 -45.06 -15.83 2.94
C THR A 316 -43.61 -15.40 3.17
N PRO A 317 -42.61 -16.28 2.98
CA PRO A 317 -41.20 -15.94 3.16
C PRO A 317 -40.71 -15.10 1.98
N SER A 318 -40.84 -13.78 2.06
CA SER A 318 -40.25 -12.87 1.08
C SER A 318 -38.75 -12.71 1.33
N SER A 319 -37.98 -13.48 0.56
CA SER A 319 -36.73 -13.13 -0.11
C SER A 319 -35.59 -12.40 0.65
N ASN A 320 -34.55 -13.22 0.89
CA ASN A 320 -33.11 -12.92 1.00
C ASN A 320 -32.65 -12.12 2.23
N PRO A 321 -32.12 -12.78 3.29
CA PRO A 321 -31.37 -12.07 4.32
C PRO A 321 -30.18 -11.37 3.65
N ILE A 322 -30.00 -10.09 3.95
CA ILE A 322 -28.85 -9.30 3.54
C ILE A 322 -27.60 -10.09 3.96
N GLU A 323 -26.83 -10.64 3.00
CA GLU A 323 -25.54 -11.28 3.28
C GLU A 323 -24.56 -10.19 3.74
N ASN A 324 -24.65 -9.83 5.03
CA ASN A 324 -23.70 -8.94 5.66
C ASN A 324 -22.34 -9.64 5.73
N CYS A 325 -21.27 -8.89 5.46
CA CYS A 325 -19.91 -9.37 5.68
C CYS A 325 -19.73 -9.71 7.17
N ARG A 326 -19.32 -10.94 7.45
CA ARG A 326 -18.98 -11.38 8.81
C ARG A 326 -17.61 -10.85 9.22
N LEU A 327 -17.45 -10.52 10.49
CA LEU A 327 -16.21 -10.03 11.08
C LEU A 327 -15.72 -10.98 12.18
N VAL A 328 -14.52 -11.53 12.00
CA VAL A 328 -13.81 -12.31 13.01
C VAL A 328 -12.59 -11.52 13.47
N ILE A 329 -12.35 -11.46 14.78
CA ILE A 329 -11.19 -10.80 15.36
C ILE A 329 -10.38 -11.82 16.17
N ILE A 330 -9.13 -11.99 15.82
CA ILE A 330 -8.14 -12.81 16.52
C ILE A 330 -7.08 -11.86 17.08
N ASN A 331 -7.21 -11.52 18.35
CA ASN A 331 -6.27 -10.61 19.00
C ASN A 331 -6.28 -10.82 20.51
N LEU A 332 -5.09 -10.90 21.13
CA LEU A 332 -4.97 -11.04 22.59
C LEU A 332 -5.58 -9.86 23.34
N GLN A 333 -5.39 -8.64 22.83
CA GLN A 333 -5.90 -7.41 23.46
C GLN A 333 -7.27 -7.01 22.88
N PRO A 334 -8.12 -6.34 23.69
CA PRO A 334 -9.36 -5.73 23.19
C PRO A 334 -9.14 -4.79 22.00
N THR A 335 -10.10 -4.75 21.08
CA THR A 335 -10.07 -3.88 19.91
C THR A 335 -11.24 -2.92 19.89
N CYS A 336 -11.17 -1.86 19.09
CA CYS A 336 -12.29 -0.91 18.96
C CYS A 336 -13.53 -1.52 18.26
N LYS A 337 -13.42 -2.72 17.65
CA LYS A 337 -14.48 -3.35 16.86
C LYS A 337 -15.05 -4.61 17.50
N ASP A 338 -14.68 -4.93 18.73
CA ASP A 338 -15.18 -6.14 19.41
C ASP A 338 -16.72 -6.16 19.49
N GLY A 339 -17.36 -5.00 19.72
CA GLY A 339 -18.82 -4.88 19.80
C GLY A 339 -19.58 -5.07 18.48
N VAL A 340 -18.88 -5.10 17.33
CA VAL A 340 -19.46 -5.33 15.99
C VAL A 340 -18.96 -6.61 15.33
N ALA A 341 -18.09 -7.37 16.00
CA ALA A 341 -17.56 -8.63 15.47
C ALA A 341 -18.53 -9.79 15.75
N ASP A 342 -18.67 -10.70 14.79
CA ASP A 342 -19.44 -11.94 14.94
C ASP A 342 -18.70 -12.95 15.83
N LEU A 343 -17.37 -12.90 15.85
CA LEU A 343 -16.53 -13.76 16.69
C LEU A 343 -15.27 -13.02 17.12
N VAL A 344 -14.93 -13.12 18.40
CA VAL A 344 -13.69 -12.58 18.97
C VAL A 344 -12.94 -13.68 19.70
N LEU A 345 -11.74 -14.01 19.23
CA LEU A 345 -10.85 -15.01 19.78
C LEU A 345 -9.64 -14.34 20.46
N ARG A 346 -9.42 -14.66 21.74
CA ARG A 346 -8.34 -14.14 22.57
C ARG A 346 -7.22 -15.16 22.73
N VAL A 347 -6.65 -15.59 21.62
CA VAL A 347 -5.66 -16.66 21.56
C VAL A 347 -4.42 -16.24 20.79
N PRO A 348 -3.25 -16.84 21.05
CA PRO A 348 -2.07 -16.67 20.21
C PRO A 348 -2.37 -17.09 18.77
N CYS A 349 -1.95 -16.26 17.80
CA CYS A 349 -2.27 -16.49 16.39
C CYS A 349 -1.65 -17.79 15.85
N ASP A 350 -0.42 -18.11 16.26
CA ASP A 350 0.28 -19.29 15.78
C ASP A 350 -0.37 -20.60 16.25
N GLU A 351 -0.86 -20.65 17.49
CA GLU A 351 -1.60 -21.81 18.01
C GLU A 351 -2.92 -22.00 17.27
N LEU A 352 -3.66 -20.91 17.04
CA LEU A 352 -4.91 -20.95 16.30
C LEU A 352 -4.69 -21.41 14.86
N PHE A 353 -3.71 -20.82 14.15
CA PHE A 353 -3.43 -21.24 12.78
C PHE A 353 -2.93 -22.67 12.72
N ARG A 354 -2.14 -23.15 13.70
CA ARG A 354 -1.75 -24.56 13.74
C ARG A 354 -2.97 -25.48 13.82
N ALA A 355 -3.89 -25.21 14.75
CA ALA A 355 -5.11 -26.01 14.90
C ALA A 355 -6.02 -25.91 13.65
N VAL A 356 -6.22 -24.71 13.10
CA VAL A 356 -7.06 -24.54 11.90
C VAL A 356 -6.46 -25.24 10.68
N MET A 357 -5.16 -25.08 10.46
CA MET A 357 -4.50 -25.67 9.30
C MET A 357 -4.43 -27.19 9.41
N LEU A 358 -4.05 -27.73 10.57
CA LEU A 358 -3.88 -29.17 10.77
C LEU A 358 -5.22 -29.90 10.99
N ASP A 359 -6.02 -29.44 11.95
CA ASP A 359 -7.16 -30.20 12.48
C ASP A 359 -8.46 -29.95 11.70
N HIS A 360 -8.54 -28.88 10.91
CA HIS A 360 -9.77 -28.48 10.20
C HIS A 360 -9.63 -28.38 8.68
N LEU A 361 -8.47 -27.96 8.19
CA LEU A 361 -8.21 -27.86 6.76
C LEU A 361 -7.36 -29.02 6.23
N GLU A 362 -6.69 -29.76 7.11
CA GLU A 362 -5.76 -30.84 6.75
C GLU A 362 -4.65 -30.37 5.81
N ILE A 363 -4.20 -29.13 5.99
CA ILE A 363 -3.15 -28.48 5.19
C ILE A 363 -1.88 -28.35 6.01
N ASP A 364 -0.78 -28.93 5.52
CA ASP A 364 0.54 -28.73 6.12
C ASP A 364 1.06 -27.31 5.85
N VAL A 365 1.65 -26.70 6.88
CA VAL A 365 2.21 -25.35 6.79
C VAL A 365 3.73 -25.49 6.67
N PRO A 366 4.32 -25.19 5.50
CA PRO A 366 5.76 -25.32 5.33
C PRO A 366 6.47 -24.33 6.24
N GLN A 367 7.67 -24.72 6.67
CA GLN A 367 8.61 -23.79 7.29
C GLN A 367 9.08 -22.77 6.25
N TYR A 368 9.45 -21.57 6.71
CA TYR A 368 10.04 -20.57 5.84
C TYR A 368 11.41 -21.05 5.35
N ASP A 369 11.65 -20.97 4.05
CA ASP A 369 12.94 -21.26 3.43
C ASP A 369 13.53 -19.98 2.84
N SER A 370 14.64 -19.50 3.42
CA SER A 370 15.33 -18.28 2.97
C SER A 370 15.82 -18.37 1.53
N LYS A 371 16.06 -19.57 1.00
CA LYS A 371 16.46 -19.78 -0.41
C LYS A 371 15.34 -19.43 -1.39
N THR A 372 14.10 -19.47 -0.92
CA THR A 372 12.90 -19.13 -1.69
C THR A 372 12.37 -17.73 -1.41
N ASP A 373 13.03 -16.95 -0.54
CA ASP A 373 12.62 -15.59 -0.24
C ASP A 373 12.70 -14.72 -1.51
N PRO A 374 11.56 -14.22 -2.03
CA PRO A 374 11.54 -13.46 -3.27
C PRO A 374 12.40 -12.20 -3.20
N LEU A 375 12.61 -11.64 -2.00
CA LEU A 375 13.37 -10.41 -1.83
C LEU A 375 14.78 -10.54 -2.39
N TYR A 376 15.45 -11.67 -2.21
CA TYR A 376 16.81 -11.86 -2.72
C TYR A 376 16.89 -11.86 -4.25
N SER A 377 15.83 -12.28 -4.94
CA SER A 377 15.77 -12.30 -6.40
C SER A 377 15.47 -10.93 -7.02
N ILE A 378 14.74 -10.08 -6.29
CA ILE A 378 14.29 -8.77 -6.78
C ILE A 378 15.08 -7.59 -6.20
N ALA A 379 15.85 -7.83 -5.13
CA ALA A 379 16.63 -6.78 -4.47
C ALA A 379 17.74 -6.26 -5.39
N VAL A 380 17.84 -4.94 -5.45
CA VAL A 380 18.89 -4.25 -6.19
C VAL A 380 19.98 -3.87 -5.20
N SER A 381 21.22 -4.32 -5.44
CA SER A 381 22.39 -3.93 -4.65
C SER A 381 22.72 -2.45 -4.80
N LEU A 382 23.41 -1.88 -3.82
CA LEU A 382 23.99 -0.54 -3.95
C LEU A 382 25.20 -0.57 -4.88
N SER A 383 25.40 0.53 -5.63
CA SER A 383 26.68 0.72 -6.31
C SER A 383 27.76 1.13 -5.29
N PRO A 384 29.06 0.91 -5.56
CA PRO A 384 30.13 1.27 -4.63
C PRO A 384 30.08 2.73 -4.16
N GLU A 385 29.62 3.64 -5.02
CA GLU A 385 29.47 5.07 -4.69
C GLU A 385 28.29 5.34 -3.75
N GLU A 386 27.27 4.48 -3.75
CA GLU A 386 26.08 4.60 -2.90
C GLU A 386 26.22 3.86 -1.57
N GLU A 387 27.26 3.06 -1.39
CA GLU A 387 27.46 2.24 -0.19
C GLU A 387 27.53 3.09 1.09
N CYS A 388 28.04 4.32 0.98
CA CYS A 388 28.05 5.31 2.07
C CYS A 388 26.65 5.76 2.54
N THR A 389 25.58 5.41 1.81
CA THR A 389 24.18 5.73 2.14
C THR A 389 23.44 4.57 2.81
N ARG A 390 24.11 3.42 2.98
CA ARG A 390 23.54 2.24 3.62
C ARG A 390 23.16 2.55 5.07
N THR A 391 21.98 2.10 5.46
CA THR A 391 21.41 2.27 6.81
C THR A 391 21.66 1.04 7.68
N ARG A 392 21.40 -0.15 7.12
CA ARG A 392 21.64 -1.43 7.79
C ARG A 392 22.44 -2.38 6.89
N PRO A 393 23.15 -3.36 7.47
CA PRO A 393 23.67 -4.49 6.71
C PRO A 393 22.57 -5.19 5.92
N ASP A 394 22.94 -5.83 4.82
CA ASP A 394 22.04 -6.74 4.12
C ASP A 394 21.56 -7.85 5.07
N ILE A 395 20.29 -8.24 4.94
CA ILE A 395 19.77 -9.45 5.57
C ILE A 395 20.60 -10.60 5.03
N SER A 396 21.26 -11.31 5.95
CA SER A 396 22.09 -12.45 5.57
C SER A 396 21.23 -13.63 5.14
N PHE A 397 21.65 -14.28 4.05
CA PHE A 397 21.05 -15.49 3.50
C PHE A 397 20.97 -16.64 4.53
N ASN A 398 21.90 -16.64 5.49
CA ASN A 398 22.09 -17.70 6.49
C ASN A 398 21.58 -17.30 7.89
N SER A 399 20.86 -16.19 8.01
CA SER A 399 20.42 -15.67 9.31
C SER A 399 18.95 -15.97 9.57
N ILE A 400 18.61 -17.26 9.68
CA ILE A 400 17.56 -17.80 10.56
C ILE A 400 18.06 -19.14 11.10
#